data_AF-A0A950TZ66-F1
#
_entry.id   AF-A0A950TZ66-F1
#
_cell.length_a   1.000
_cell.length_b   1.000
_cell.length_c   1.000
_cell.angle_alpha   90.00
_cell.angle_beta   90.00
_cell.angle_gamma   90.00
#
_symmetry.space_group_name_H-M   'P 1'
#
loop_
_entity.id
_entity.type
_entity.pdbx_description
1 polymer ?
#
loop_
_entity_poly.entity_id
_entity_poly.type
_entity_poly.pdbx_seq_one_letter_code
_entity_poly.pdbx_strand_id
1 'polypeptide(L)'
;GGAEYGIADIATHPWARNIPALLGAPAAEKYKNVMRWVAKLEERPAVKRALAAVDDVRAKTTQFDKAQPDVLDKVFGRGQYAAA
;
A
#
# COMPACT_ATOMS: atom_id res chain seq x y z
N GLY A 1 -1.16 11.46 -15.44
CA GLY A 1 0.29 11.27 -15.36
C GLY A 1 0.96 12.19 -16.35
N GLY A 2 1.51 13.30 -15.87
CA GLY A 2 1.92 14.46 -16.67
C GLY A 2 1.44 15.75 -16.01
N ALA A 3 1.02 16.74 -16.80
CA ALA A 3 0.38 17.95 -16.25
C ALA A 3 -0.97 17.63 -15.57
N GLU A 4 -1.69 16.64 -16.08
CA GLU A 4 -3.02 16.26 -15.63
C GLU A 4 -3.03 14.99 -14.78
N TYR A 5 -4.00 14.92 -13.87
CA TYR A 5 -4.30 13.75 -13.07
C TYR A 5 -4.94 12.65 -13.93
N GLY A 6 -4.45 11.42 -13.82
CA GLY A 6 -5.04 10.30 -14.56
C GLY A 6 -4.66 8.94 -14.00
N ILE A 7 -4.86 7.90 -14.82
CA ILE A 7 -4.73 6.50 -14.40
C ILE A 7 -3.35 6.15 -13.84
N ALA A 8 -2.28 6.73 -14.40
CA ALA A 8 -0.93 6.55 -13.87
C ALA A 8 -0.80 7.06 -12.42
N ASP A 9 -1.46 8.17 -12.09
CA ASP A 9 -1.46 8.70 -10.72
C ASP A 9 -2.23 7.78 -9.78
N ILE A 10 -3.40 7.31 -10.21
CA ILE A 10 -4.24 6.38 -9.45
C ILE A 10 -3.50 5.07 -9.17
N ALA A 11 -2.85 4.49 -10.18
CA ALA A 11 -2.18 3.20 -10.07
C ALA A 11 -0.88 3.28 -9.23
N THR A 12 -0.14 4.39 -9.32
CA THR A 12 1.19 4.50 -8.71
C THR A 12 1.15 5.03 -7.28
N HIS A 13 0.22 5.94 -6.99
CA HIS A 13 0.13 6.60 -5.68
C HIS A 13 0.11 5.65 -4.48
N PRO A 14 -0.68 4.54 -4.48
CA PRO A 14 -0.74 3.63 -3.34
C PRO A 14 0.60 3.02 -2.94
N TRP A 15 1.52 2.85 -3.90
CA TRP A 15 2.86 2.32 -3.66
C TRP A 15 3.82 3.40 -3.20
N ALA A 16 3.86 4.52 -3.93
CA ALA A 16 4.82 5.59 -3.70
C ALA A 16 4.65 6.27 -2.34
N ARG A 17 3.42 6.39 -1.82
CA ARG A 17 3.18 6.95 -0.48
C ARG A 17 3.85 6.14 0.65
N ASN A 18 4.19 4.88 0.40
CA ASN A 18 4.83 3.99 1.38
C ASN A 18 6.37 4.00 1.28
N ILE A 19 6.98 4.82 0.42
CA ILE A 19 8.45 4.87 0.25
C ILE A 19 9.20 5.04 1.59
N PRO A 20 8.83 5.98 2.49
CA PRO A 20 9.56 6.14 3.75
C PRO A 20 9.41 4.92 4.68
N ALA A 21 8.24 4.27 4.65
CA ALA A 21 7.95 3.11 5.49
C ALA A 21 8.67 1.84 4.99
N LEU A 22 8.79 1.67 3.67
CA LEU A 22 9.38 0.46 3.07
C LEU A 22 10.90 0.57 2.86
N LEU A 23 11.41 1.77 2.57
CA LEU A 23 12.82 2.01 2.23
C LEU A 23 13.57 2.79 3.33
N GLY A 24 12.88 3.19 4.39
CA GLY A 24 13.42 3.98 5.50
C GLY A 24 13.27 5.49 5.30
N ALA A 25 13.28 6.23 6.41
CA ALA A 25 13.10 7.68 6.43
C ALA A 25 14.03 8.47 5.47
N PRO A 26 15.34 8.14 5.32
CA PRO A 26 16.22 8.87 4.38
C PRO A 26 15.78 8.78 2.90
N ALA A 27 15.00 7.76 2.53
CA ALA A 27 14.48 7.63 1.17
C ALA A 27 13.52 8.77 0.81
N ALA A 28 12.81 9.37 1.79
CA ALA A 28 11.93 10.50 1.54
C ALA A 28 12.70 11.70 0.95
N GLU A 29 13.88 12.00 1.49
CA GLU A 29 14.74 13.07 0.99
C GLU A 29 15.36 12.72 -0.36
N LYS A 30 15.89 11.49 -0.50
CA LYS A 30 16.44 10.99 -1.77
C LYS A 30 15.42 11.11 -2.92
N TYR A 31 14.14 10.86 -2.62
CA TYR A 31 13.04 10.91 -3.59
C TYR A 31 12.10 12.11 -3.37
N LYS A 32 12.64 13.28 -2.97
CA LYS A 32 11.83 14.48 -2.65
C LYS A 32 10.83 14.91 -3.72
N ASN A 33 11.14 14.72 -5.00
CA ASN A 33 10.20 15.03 -6.09
C ASN A 33 9.00 14.08 -6.12
N VAL A 34 9.21 12.81 -5.79
CA VAL A 34 8.15 11.82 -5.64
C VAL A 34 7.30 12.17 -4.42
N MET A 35 7.94 12.49 -3.29
CA MET A 35 7.21 12.88 -2.08
C MET A 35 6.40 14.17 -2.26
N ARG A 36 6.90 15.16 -3.01
CA ARG A 36 6.12 16.35 -3.40
C ARG A 36 4.88 15.97 -4.22
N TRP A 37 5.02 15.04 -5.16
CA TRP A 37 3.91 14.56 -5.96
C TRP A 37 2.90 13.76 -5.12
N VAL A 38 3.35 12.91 -4.18
CA VAL A 38 2.49 12.21 -3.21
C VAL A 38 1.66 13.23 -2.43
N ALA A 39 2.30 14.21 -1.80
CA ALA A 39 1.60 15.24 -1.01
C ALA A 39 0.55 16.00 -1.85
N LYS A 40 0.87 16.33 -3.10
CA LYS A 40 -0.10 16.96 -4.03
C LYS A 40 -1.31 16.06 -4.32
N LEU A 41 -1.11 14.76 -4.44
CA LEU A 41 -2.20 13.81 -4.69
C LEU A 41 -3.06 13.58 -3.45
N GLU A 42 -2.45 13.52 -2.26
CA GLU A 42 -3.16 13.30 -1.00
C GLU A 42 -4.18 14.40 -0.69
N GLU A 43 -4.00 15.62 -1.22
CA GLU A 43 -5.00 16.68 -1.08
C GLU A 43 -6.29 16.47 -1.89
N ARG A 44 -6.29 15.56 -2.87
CA ARG A 44 -7.44 15.35 -3.75
C ARG A 44 -8.56 14.61 -3.03
N PRO A 45 -9.84 15.04 -3.16
CA PRO A 45 -10.97 14.33 -2.57
C PRO A 45 -11.05 12.86 -2.96
N ALA A 46 -10.74 12.52 -4.22
CA ALA A 46 -10.74 11.14 -4.69
C ALA A 46 -9.70 10.27 -3.96
N VAL A 47 -8.51 10.81 -3.69
CA VAL A 47 -7.43 10.09 -2.99
C VAL A 47 -7.78 9.93 -1.51
N LYS A 48 -8.29 10.97 -0.85
CA LYS A 48 -8.78 10.88 0.53
C LYS A 48 -9.85 9.79 0.70
N ARG A 49 -10.82 9.72 -0.22
CA ARG A 49 -11.83 8.64 -0.24
C ARG A 49 -11.21 7.26 -0.42
N ALA A 50 -10.25 7.12 -1.33
CA ALA A 50 -9.57 5.85 -1.56
C ALA A 50 -8.79 5.38 -0.34
N LEU A 51 -8.08 6.29 0.34
CA LEU A 51 -7.33 5.97 1.56
C LEU A 51 -8.27 5.57 2.72
N ALA A 52 -9.41 6.25 2.88
CA ALA A 52 -10.41 5.86 3.87
C ALA A 52 -10.94 4.43 3.62
N ALA A 53 -11.15 4.04 2.35
CA ALA A 53 -11.53 2.67 2.01
C ALA A 53 -10.42 1.65 2.32
N VAL A 54 -9.15 2.01 2.10
CA VAL A 54 -8.01 1.16 2.50
C VAL A 54 -7.96 0.96 4.01
N ASP A 55 -8.21 2.02 4.78
CA ASP A 55 -8.21 1.95 6.25
C ASP A 55 -9.36 1.11 6.77
N ASP A 56 -10.55 1.21 6.16
CA ASP A 56 -11.71 0.36 6.48
C ASP A 56 -11.41 -1.14 6.24
N VAL A 57 -10.77 -1.48 5.11
CA VAL A 57 -10.34 -2.86 4.83
C VAL A 57 -9.32 -3.32 5.87
N ARG A 58 -8.30 -2.51 6.17
CA ARG A 58 -7.27 -2.84 7.15
C ARG A 58 -7.84 -3.10 8.54
N ALA A 59 -8.86 -2.35 8.95
CA ALA A 59 -9.53 -2.55 10.23
C ALA A 59 -10.32 -3.87 10.33
N LYS A 60 -10.69 -4.46 9.18
CA LYS A 60 -11.51 -5.69 9.10
C LYS A 60 -10.71 -6.94 8.75
N THR A 61 -9.44 -6.81 8.39
CA THR A 61 -8.59 -7.94 7.99
C THR A 61 -7.52 -8.24 9.04
N THR A 62 -7.10 -9.50 9.14
CA THR A 62 -5.94 -9.88 9.95
C THR A 62 -4.69 -9.12 9.48
N GLN A 63 -3.93 -8.53 10.41
CA GLN A 63 -2.68 -7.87 10.08
C GLN A 63 -1.66 -8.87 9.53
N PHE A 64 -0.82 -8.43 8.59
CA PHE A 64 0.09 -9.30 7.84
C PHE A 64 1.08 -10.07 8.72
N ASP A 65 1.44 -9.53 9.89
CA ASP A 65 2.36 -10.12 10.87
C ASP A 65 1.64 -10.87 12.01
N LYS A 66 0.30 -10.90 12.00
CA LYS A 66 -0.54 -11.54 13.04
C LYS A 66 -1.33 -12.74 12.53
N ALA A 67 -1.04 -13.21 11.31
CA ALA A 67 -1.65 -14.41 10.77
C ALA A 67 -1.25 -15.63 11.61
N GLN A 68 -2.23 -16.46 11.97
CA GLN A 68 -1.99 -17.71 12.68
C GLN A 68 -1.22 -18.71 11.77
N PRO A 69 -0.35 -19.57 12.32
CA PRO A 69 0.40 -20.53 11.52
C PRO A 69 -0.45 -21.38 10.58
N ASP A 70 -1.60 -21.90 11.03
CA ASP A 70 -2.52 -22.69 10.19
C ASP A 70 -3.10 -21.88 9.02
N VAL A 71 -3.39 -20.59 9.21
CA VAL A 71 -3.83 -19.69 8.14
C VAL A 71 -2.72 -19.51 7.10
N LEU A 72 -1.47 -19.38 7.56
CA LEU A 72 -0.31 -19.32 6.66
C LEU A 72 -0.11 -20.64 5.93
N ASP A 73 -0.29 -21.78 6.58
CA ASP A 73 -0.17 -23.09 5.91
C ASP A 73 -1.21 -23.26 4.82
N LYS A 74 -2.44 -22.79 5.06
CA LYS A 74 -3.51 -22.77 4.05
C LYS A 74 -3.18 -21.86 2.85
N VAL A 75 -2.71 -20.63 3.10
CA VAL A 75 -2.38 -19.65 2.04
C VAL A 75 -1.24 -20.13 1.15
N PHE A 76 -0.24 -20.78 1.74
CA PHE A 76 0.97 -21.20 1.05
C PHE A 76 0.98 -22.70 0.65
N GLY A 77 -0.11 -23.44 0.90
CA GLY A 77 -0.24 -24.85 0.56
C GLY A 77 0.79 -25.75 1.27
N ARG A 78 1.02 -25.52 2.56
CA ARG A 78 2.00 -26.25 3.39
C ARG A 78 1.30 -27.16 4.40
N GLY A 79 2.07 -28.06 5.03
CA GLY A 79 1.57 -28.95 6.08
C GLY A 79 0.43 -29.84 5.59
N GLN A 80 -0.68 -29.84 6.33
CA GLN A 80 -1.88 -30.62 6.01
C GLN A 80 -2.60 -30.19 4.70
N TYR A 81 -2.24 -29.02 4.16
CA TYR A 81 -2.83 -28.48 2.92
C TYR A 81 -1.93 -28.68 1.69
N ALA A 82 -0.79 -29.39 1.83
CA ALA A 82 0.06 -29.69 0.70
C ALA A 82 -0.66 -30.63 -0.28
N ALA A 83 -0.58 -30.33 -1.58
CA ALA A 83 -1.09 -31.24 -2.61
C ALA A 83 -0.22 -32.51 -2.64
N ALA A 84 -0.89 -33.66 -2.78
CA ALA A 84 -0.25 -34.98 -2.89
C ALA A 84 0.46 -35.18 -4.23
#